data_AF-A0A059NWR5-F1
#
_entry.id   AF-A0A059NWR5-F1
#
_cell.length_a   1.000
_cell.length_b   1.000
_cell.length_c   1.000
_cell.angle_alpha   90.00
_cell.angle_beta   90.00
_cell.angle_gamma   90.00
#
_symmetry.space_group_name_H-M   'P 1'
#
loop_
_entity.id
_entity.type
_entity.pdbx_description
1 polymer ?
#
loop_
_entity_poly.entity_id
_entity_poly.type
_entity_poly.pdbx_seq_one_letter_code
_entity_poly.pdbx_strand_id
1 'polypeptide(L)'
;MDKPKREPIKNGKLWIVFGVLLAFITPWYFPTSFGEILIYGIPLWALVIIFASLLLSAFLSYVLKYHWMLEEEEEEKEAEKKGAR
;
A
#
# COMPACT_ATOMS: atom_id res chain seq x y z
N MET A 1 20.08 -0.29 -24.31
CA MET A 1 18.73 -0.90 -24.32
C MET A 1 17.95 -0.23 -23.20
N ASP A 2 17.04 0.68 -23.53
CA ASP A 2 16.18 1.34 -22.55
C ASP A 2 15.34 0.29 -21.82
N LYS A 3 15.68 0.02 -20.55
CA LYS A 3 14.83 -0.80 -19.68
C LYS A 3 13.50 -0.05 -19.53
N PRO A 4 12.35 -0.65 -19.85
CA PRO A 4 11.08 0.06 -19.83
C PRO A 4 10.80 0.48 -18.39
N LYS A 5 10.91 1.79 -18.13
CA LYS A 5 10.61 2.43 -16.84
C LYS A 5 9.17 2.10 -16.48
N ARG A 6 8.95 1.08 -15.64
CA ARG A 6 7.63 0.69 -15.16
C ARG A 6 7.19 1.74 -14.16
N GLU A 7 6.52 2.78 -14.65
CA GLU A 7 5.97 3.82 -13.79
C GLU A 7 4.67 3.30 -13.14
N PRO A 8 4.61 3.16 -11.81
CA PRO A 8 3.42 2.65 -11.13
C PRO A 8 2.17 3.50 -11.38
N ILE A 9 2.36 4.78 -11.75
CA ILE A 9 1.30 5.72 -12.13
C ILE A 9 0.48 5.21 -13.34
N LYS A 10 1.08 4.42 -14.24
CA LYS A 10 0.42 3.87 -15.44
C LYS A 10 -0.41 2.61 -15.14
N ASN A 11 -0.31 2.03 -13.95
CA ASN A 11 -1.07 0.85 -13.55
C ASN A 11 -2.39 1.26 -12.87
N GLY A 12 -3.45 1.46 -13.65
CA GLY A 12 -4.77 1.87 -13.13
C GLY A 12 -5.34 0.95 -12.03
N LYS A 13 -4.96 -0.34 -12.00
CA LYS A 13 -5.34 -1.27 -10.93
C LYS A 13 -4.81 -0.86 -9.55
N LEU A 14 -3.58 -0.33 -9.49
CA LEU A 14 -2.99 0.15 -8.22
C LEU A 14 -3.78 1.33 -7.65
N TRP A 15 -4.22 2.24 -8.52
CA TRP A 15 -5.04 3.37 -8.12
C TRP A 15 -6.43 2.99 -7.62
N ILE A 16 -7.04 1.96 -8.22
CA ILE A 16 -8.33 1.43 -7.72
C ILE A 16 -8.15 0.86 -6.31
N VAL A 17 -7.15 0.01 -6.09
CA VAL A 17 -6.88 -0.57 -4.76
C VAL A 17 -6.56 0.53 -3.75
N PHE A 18 -5.73 1.51 -4.14
CA PHE A 18 -5.40 2.65 -3.31
C PHE A 18 -6.64 3.48 -2.93
N GLY A 19 -7.52 3.78 -3.90
CA GLY A 19 -8.76 4.50 -3.67
C GLY A 19 -9.71 3.73 -2.74
N VAL A 20 -9.80 2.41 -2.89
CA VAL A 20 -10.60 1.56 -1.99
C VAL A 20 -10.04 1.59 -0.57
N LEU A 21 -8.72 1.50 -0.39
CA LEU A 21 -8.08 1.58 0.93
C LEU A 21 -8.33 2.94 1.59
N LEU A 22 -8.25 4.04 0.84
CA LEU A 22 -8.60 5.38 1.34
C LEU A 22 -10.08 5.51 1.70
N ALA A 23 -10.97 4.90 0.91
CA ALA A 23 -12.39 4.86 1.22
C ALA A 23 -12.64 4.10 2.54
N PHE A 24 -11.90 3.03 2.84
CA PHE A 24 -12.01 2.32 4.12
C PHE A 24 -11.53 3.13 5.32
N ILE A 25 -10.48 3.93 5.15
CA ILE A 25 -9.94 4.82 6.20
C ILE A 25 -10.92 5.95 6.53
N THR A 26 -11.74 6.37 5.58
CA THR A 26 -12.73 7.43 5.79
C THR A 26 -14.06 6.80 6.24
N PRO A 27 -14.52 6.99 7.48
CA PRO A 27 -15.66 6.25 8.02
C PRO A 27 -17.03 6.78 7.55
N TRP A 28 -17.12 7.40 6.36
CA TRP A 28 -18.35 8.02 5.84
C TRP A 28 -19.49 7.00 5.58
N TYR A 29 -19.15 5.73 5.44
CA TYR A 29 -20.08 4.63 5.22
C TYR A 29 -20.62 4.03 6.52
N PHE A 30 -20.07 4.41 7.69
CA PHE A 30 -20.56 3.89 8.96
C PHE A 30 -21.88 4.58 9.36
N PRO A 31 -22.92 3.81 9.75
CA PRO A 31 -24.12 4.40 10.32
C PRO A 31 -23.82 5.04 11.68
N THR A 32 -24.61 6.03 12.08
CA THR A 32 -24.43 6.73 13.37
C THR A 32 -24.46 5.76 14.57
N SER A 33 -25.24 4.68 14.48
CA SER A 33 -25.32 3.63 15.50
C SER A 33 -24.02 2.85 15.71
N PHE A 34 -23.08 2.85 14.75
CA PHE A 34 -21.78 2.21 14.90
C PHE A 34 -20.79 3.01 15.75
N GLY A 35 -21.07 4.29 16.01
CA GLY A 35 -20.31 5.10 16.97
C GLY A 35 -20.42 4.58 18.40
N GLU A 36 -21.51 3.88 18.71
CA GLU A 36 -21.82 3.35 20.05
C GLU A 36 -21.31 1.91 20.24
N ILE A 37 -20.90 1.24 19.16
CA ILE A 37 -20.39 -0.13 19.23
C ILE A 37 -18.92 -0.08 19.69
N LEU A 38 -18.71 -0.41 20.95
CA LEU A 38 -17.39 -0.49 21.57
C LEU A 38 -16.91 -1.94 21.66
N ILE A 39 -15.72 -2.20 21.14
CA ILE A 39 -14.98 -3.47 21.32
C ILE A 39 -13.84 -3.18 22.28
N TYR A 40 -13.84 -3.82 23.46
CA TYR A 40 -12.85 -3.57 24.53
C TYR A 40 -12.67 -2.08 24.91
N GLY A 41 -13.74 -1.28 24.78
CA GLY A 41 -13.71 0.17 25.05
C GLY A 41 -13.23 1.03 23.89
N ILE A 42 -12.86 0.43 22.75
CA ILE A 42 -12.48 1.14 21.52
C ILE A 42 -13.65 1.11 20.54
N PRO A 43 -14.04 2.24 19.94
CA PRO A 43 -15.06 2.26 18.91
C PRO A 43 -14.70 1.37 17.73
N LEU A 44 -15.68 0.60 17.24
CA LEU A 44 -15.46 -0.36 16.14
C LEU A 44 -14.87 0.32 14.90
N TRP A 45 -15.36 1.52 14.55
CA TRP A 45 -14.84 2.29 13.43
C TRP A 45 -13.35 2.62 13.58
N ALA A 46 -12.86 2.86 14.80
CA ALA A 46 -11.46 3.17 15.05
C ALA A 46 -10.57 1.93 14.79
N LEU A 47 -11.02 0.74 15.20
CA LEU A 47 -10.31 -0.51 14.90
C LEU A 47 -10.21 -0.77 13.40
N VAL A 48 -11.29 -0.50 12.66
CA VAL A 48 -11.32 -0.62 11.20
C VAL A 48 -10.33 0.33 10.55
N ILE A 49 -10.24 1.59 11.00
CA ILE A 49 -9.26 2.56 10.49
C ILE A 49 -7.83 2.13 10.80
N ILE A 50 -7.55 1.61 12.00
CA ILE A 50 -6.22 1.10 12.37
C ILE A 50 -5.83 -0.03 11.42
N PHE A 51 -6.72 -1.00 11.22
CA PHE A 51 -6.47 -2.13 10.31
C PHE A 51 -6.29 -1.67 8.86
N ALA A 52 -7.16 -0.76 8.37
CA ALA A 52 -7.05 -0.20 7.03
C ALA A 52 -5.74 0.59 6.84
N SER A 53 -5.25 1.29 7.87
CA SER A 53 -3.97 2.00 7.83
C SER A 53 -2.78 1.05 7.74
N LEU A 54 -2.84 -0.09 8.45
CA LEU A 54 -1.83 -1.15 8.33
C LEU A 54 -1.83 -1.77 6.93
N LEU A 55 -3.01 -2.04 6.37
CA LEU A 55 -3.13 -2.52 4.99
C LEU A 55 -2.60 -1.51 3.98
N LEU A 56 -2.89 -0.22 4.17
CA LEU A 56 -2.38 0.85 3.33
C LEU A 56 -0.86 0.92 3.38
N SER A 57 -0.27 0.85 4.57
CA SER A 57 1.19 0.81 4.75
C SER A 57 1.80 -0.37 4.01
N ALA A 58 1.27 -1.58 4.21
CA ALA A 58 1.75 -2.79 3.53
C ALA A 58 1.60 -2.69 2.00
N PHE A 59 0.47 -2.15 1.52
CA PHE A 59 0.23 -1.91 0.10
C PHE A 59 1.24 -0.93 -0.50
N LEU A 60 1.53 0.19 0.19
CA LEU A 60 2.54 1.13 -0.25
C LEU A 60 3.93 0.50 -0.29
N SER A 61 4.32 -0.24 0.75
CA SER A 61 5.58 -0.99 0.76
C SER A 61 5.67 -1.99 -0.40
N TYR A 62 4.57 -2.69 -0.70
CA TYR A 62 4.49 -3.59 -1.85
C TYR A 62 4.65 -2.84 -3.19
N VAL A 63 3.97 -1.71 -3.36
CA VAL A 63 4.07 -0.88 -4.57
C VAL A 63 5.49 -0.36 -4.75
N LEU A 64 6.12 0.13 -3.69
CA LEU A 64 7.48 0.61 -3.73
C LEU A 64 8.48 -0.50 -4.05
N LYS A 65 8.30 -1.70 -3.49
CA LYS A 65 9.22 -2.82 -3.73
C LYS A 65 9.09 -3.46 -5.11
N TYR A 66 7.87 -3.63 -5.62
CA TYR A 66 7.61 -4.44 -6.81
C TYR A 66 7.20 -3.64 -8.04
N HIS A 67 6.65 -2.44 -7.85
CA HIS A 67 6.15 -1.61 -8.94
C HIS A 67 6.94 -0.31 -9.14
N TRP A 68 7.75 0.10 -8.16
CA TRP A 68 8.74 1.15 -8.33
C TRP A 68 10.10 0.48 -8.57
N MET A 69 10.66 0.62 -9.78
CA MET A 69 12.06 0.26 -9.99
C MET A 69 12.92 1.28 -9.27
N LEU A 70 13.35 0.96 -8.05
CA LEU A 70 14.49 1.62 -7.43
C LEU A 70 15.70 1.19 -8.27
N GLU A 71 16.17 2.08 -9.16
CA GLU A 71 17.30 1.85 -10.07
C GLU A 71 18.53 1.29 -9.29
N GLU A 72 18.70 1.68 -8.02
CA GLU A 72 19.73 1.17 -7.09
C GLU A 72 19.61 -0.33 -6.77
N GLU A 73 18.41 -0.90 -6.61
CA GLU A 73 18.23 -2.32 -6.27
C GLU A 73 18.56 -3.27 -7.44
N GLU A 74 18.40 -2.82 -8.68
CA GLU A 74 18.84 -3.58 -9.86
C GLU A 74 20.35 -3.48 -10.06
N GLU A 75 20.93 -2.29 -9.84
CA GLU A 75 22.37 -2.06 -9.98
C GLU A 75 23.18 -2.83 -8.91
N GLU A 76 22.73 -2.88 -7.67
CA GLU A 76 23.36 -3.68 -6.60
C GLU A 76 23.30 -5.18 -6.90
N LYS A 77 22.15 -5.70 -7.37
CA LYS A 77 22.00 -7.12 -7.74
C LYS A 77 22.83 -7.49 -8.97
N GLU A 78 23.00 -6.58 -9.93
CA GLU A 78 23.89 -6.78 -11.06
C GLU A 78 25.38 -6.69 -10.65
N ALA A 79 25.73 -5.84 -9.70
CA ALA A 79 27.09 -5.72 -9.16
C ALA A 79 27.49 -6.96 -8.35
N GLU A 80 26.62 -7.49 -7.47
CA GLU A 80 26.86 -8.74 -6.75
C GLU A 80 27.06 -9.93 -7.71
N LYS A 81 26.22 -10.03 -8.77
CA LYS A 81 26.36 -11.08 -9.79
C LYS A 81 27.64 -10.97 -10.62
N LYS A 82 28.17 -9.77 -10.82
CA LYS A 82 29.42 -9.54 -11.55
C LYS A 82 30.67 -9.73 -10.68
N GLY A 83 30.59 -9.42 -9.37
CA GLY A 83 31.67 -9.65 -8.41
C GLY A 83 31.84 -11.11 -7.97
N ALA A 84 30.80 -11.94 -8.12
CA ALA A 84 30.83 -13.37 -7.84
C ALA A 84 31.31 -14.24 -9.04
N ARG A 85 31.81 -13.63 -10.12
CA ARG A 85 32.21 -14.31 -11.36
C ARG A 85 33.68 -14.09 -11.71
#